data_AF-A0A970S0G5-F1
#
_entry.id   AF-A0A970S0G5-F1
#
_cell.length_a   1.000
_cell.length_b   1.000
_cell.length_c   1.000
_cell.angle_alpha   90.00
_cell.angle_beta   90.00
_cell.angle_gamma   90.00
#
_symmetry.space_group_name_H-M   'P 1'
#
loop_
_entity.id
_entity.type
_entity.pdbx_description
1 polymer ?
#
loop_
_entity_poly.entity_id
_entity_poly.type
_entity_poly.pdbx_seq_one_letter_code
_entity_poly.pdbx_strand_id
1 'polypeptide(L)'
;MKKFQDIEYKRPDLDQLKSEFATILEDFVQAESGEKQLELIRQMDTLKNNFLTEYSIAYIRHTVNTKDEFYDREIEFFNENMPVYEELIDRFNQAVLKSDFKPEI
;
A
#
# COMPACT_ATOMS: atom_id res chain seq x y z
N MET A 1 15.49 18.72 -5.93
CA MET A 1 15.13 17.31 -6.18
C MET A 1 16.20 16.44 -5.53
N LYS A 2 15.84 15.50 -4.65
CA LYS A 2 16.81 14.56 -4.04
C LYS A 2 17.31 13.59 -5.12
N LYS A 3 18.57 13.16 -5.06
CA LYS A 3 19.04 12.07 -5.93
C LYS A 3 18.43 10.77 -5.43
N PHE A 4 18.22 9.81 -6.33
CA PHE A 4 17.62 8.52 -5.98
C PHE A 4 18.42 7.78 -4.88
N GLN A 5 19.74 7.86 -4.94
CA GLN A 5 20.64 7.29 -3.92
C GLN A 5 20.45 7.90 -2.52
N ASP A 6 19.92 9.11 -2.42
CA ASP A 6 19.70 9.82 -1.14
C ASP A 6 18.29 9.57 -0.56
N ILE A 7 17.45 8.78 -1.25
CA ILE A 7 16.13 8.38 -0.75
C ILE A 7 16.35 7.30 0.31
N GLU A 8 15.79 7.46 1.50
CA GLU A 8 15.89 6.42 2.53
C GLU A 8 14.98 5.25 2.18
N TYR A 9 15.45 4.02 2.39
CA TYR A 9 14.63 2.83 2.30
C TYR A 9 14.22 2.41 3.70
N LYS A 10 12.95 2.09 3.90
CA LYS A 10 12.43 1.49 5.12
C LYS A 10 11.52 0.32 4.78
N ARG A 11 11.86 -0.87 5.26
CA ARG A 11 10.99 -2.04 5.12
C ARG A 11 9.60 -1.73 5.72
N PRO A 12 8.51 -1.95 4.96
CA PRO A 12 7.15 -1.77 5.47
C PRO A 12 6.86 -2.69 6.67
N ASP A 13 6.16 -2.17 7.66
CA ASP A 13 5.60 -2.96 8.75
C ASP A 13 4.25 -3.53 8.29
N LEU A 14 4.19 -4.85 8.12
CA LEU A 14 2.99 -5.53 7.61
C LEU A 14 1.85 -5.60 8.63
N ASP A 15 2.17 -5.65 9.92
CA ASP A 15 1.14 -5.70 10.95
C ASP A 15 0.50 -4.32 11.09
N GLN A 16 1.31 -3.26 11.04
CA GLN A 16 0.81 -1.90 10.96
C GLN A 16 -0.01 -1.68 9.68
N LEU A 17 0.49 -2.11 8.52
CA LEU A 17 -0.23 -2.00 7.24
C LEU A 17 -1.61 -2.68 7.29
N LYS A 18 -1.68 -3.91 7.81
CA LYS A 18 -2.95 -4.64 7.97
C LYS A 18 -3.90 -3.92 8.91
N SER A 19 -3.40 -3.39 10.02
CA SER A 19 -4.20 -2.66 10.99
C SER A 19 -4.80 -1.39 10.38
N GLU A 20 -3.97 -0.56 9.75
CA GLU A 20 -4.41 0.70 9.12
C GLU A 20 -5.40 0.42 7.99
N PHE A 21 -5.12 -0.61 7.17
CA PHE A 21 -6.02 -1.04 6.12
C PHE A 21 -7.40 -1.44 6.66
N ALA A 22 -7.43 -2.26 7.72
CA ALA A 22 -8.67 -2.72 8.34
C ALA A 22 -9.49 -1.55 8.89
N THR A 23 -8.84 -0.58 9.54
CA THR A 23 -9.48 0.63 10.04
C THR A 23 -10.11 1.45 8.90
N ILE A 24 -9.35 1.74 7.84
CA ILE A 24 -9.87 2.52 6.71
C ILE A 24 -11.04 1.82 6.02
N LEU A 25 -10.96 0.48 5.88
CA LEU A 25 -12.05 -0.30 5.29
C LEU A 25 -13.32 -0.27 6.15
N GLU A 26 -13.19 -0.43 7.47
CA GLU A 26 -14.33 -0.35 8.39
C GLU A 26 -14.99 1.03 8.34
N ASP A 27 -14.19 2.09 8.43
CA ASP A 27 -14.66 3.47 8.32
C ASP A 27 -15.34 3.74 6.96
N PHE A 28 -14.83 3.16 5.88
CA PHE A 28 -15.38 3.33 4.53
C PHE A 28 -16.77 2.69 4.41
N VAL A 29 -16.95 1.51 4.98
CA VAL A 29 -18.24 0.79 4.99
C VAL A 29 -19.26 1.50 5.88
N GLN A 30 -18.83 2.14 6.98
CA GLN A 30 -19.70 2.86 7.91
C GLN A 30 -19.96 4.31 7.52
N ALA A 31 -19.25 4.84 6.52
CA ALA A 31 -19.38 6.23 6.11
C ALA A 31 -20.81 6.56 5.63
N GLU A 32 -21.35 7.66 6.15
CA GLU A 32 -22.72 8.13 5.84
C GLU A 32 -22.77 9.13 4.67
N SER A 33 -21.66 9.34 3.95
CA SER A 33 -21.60 10.23 2.79
C SER A 33 -20.51 9.85 1.78
N GLY A 34 -20.74 10.17 0.50
CA GLY A 34 -19.73 10.01 -0.55
C GLY A 34 -18.49 10.87 -0.33
N GLU A 35 -18.64 12.08 0.23
CA GLU A 35 -17.51 12.93 0.60
C GLU A 35 -16.59 12.24 1.61
N LYS A 36 -17.16 11.59 2.63
CA LYS A 36 -16.36 10.86 3.63
C LYS A 36 -15.68 9.65 3.02
N GLN A 37 -16.37 8.92 2.14
CA GLN A 37 -15.77 7.81 1.41
C GLN A 37 -14.62 8.25 0.49
N LEU A 38 -14.73 9.41 -0.17
CA LEU A 38 -13.67 9.96 -1.00
C LEU A 38 -12.42 10.32 -0.17
N GLU A 39 -12.60 10.85 1.03
CA GLU A 39 -11.50 11.07 1.97
C GLU A 39 -10.78 9.77 2.31
N LEU A 40 -11.54 8.72 2.63
CA LEU A 40 -11.00 7.40 2.99
C LEU A 40 -10.33 6.70 1.82
N ILE A 41 -10.81 6.89 0.59
CA ILE A 41 -10.12 6.44 -0.63
C ILE A 41 -8.74 7.09 -0.75
N ARG A 42 -8.63 8.40 -0.49
CA ARG A 42 -7.32 9.09 -0.51
C ARG A 42 -6.37 8.60 0.58
N GLN A 43 -6.90 8.28 1.76
CA GLN A 43 -6.12 7.67 2.83
C GLN A 43 -5.62 6.27 2.42
N MET A 44 -6.50 5.46 1.82
CA MET A 44 -6.13 4.14 1.29
C MET A 44 -5.07 4.24 0.19
N ASP A 45 -5.20 5.20 -0.73
CA ASP A 45 -4.20 5.44 -1.77
C ASP A 45 -2.85 5.88 -1.20
N THR A 46 -2.85 6.67 -0.13
CA THR A 46 -1.61 7.03 0.59
C THR A 46 -0.94 5.79 1.17
N LEU A 47 -1.71 4.92 1.82
CA LEU A 47 -1.21 3.67 2.39
C LEU A 47 -0.62 2.74 1.32
N LYS A 48 -1.34 2.57 0.20
CA LYS A 48 -0.88 1.82 -0.99
C LYS A 48 0.41 2.38 -1.56
N ASN A 49 0.47 3.70 -1.74
CA ASN A 49 1.63 4.36 -2.32
C ASN A 49 2.87 4.23 -1.43
N ASN A 50 2.72 4.25 -0.11
CA ASN A 50 3.83 4.05 0.81
C ASN A 50 4.44 2.65 0.63
N PHE A 51 3.61 1.60 0.63
CA PHE A 51 4.08 0.23 0.42
C PHE A 51 4.79 0.05 -0.93
N LEU A 52 4.17 0.54 -2.01
CA LEU A 52 4.72 0.45 -3.37
C LEU A 52 5.98 1.30 -3.56
N THR A 53 6.10 2.42 -2.85
CA THR A 53 7.31 3.25 -2.86
C THR A 53 8.50 2.49 -2.31
N GLU A 54 8.35 1.86 -1.13
CA GLU A 54 9.41 1.07 -0.52
C GLU A 54 9.78 -0.15 -1.37
N TYR A 55 8.78 -0.83 -1.95
CA TYR A 55 9.03 -1.90 -2.92
C TYR A 55 9.83 -1.40 -4.11
N SER A 56 9.47 -0.26 -4.68
CA SER A 56 10.16 0.31 -5.85
C SER A 56 11.62 0.66 -5.52
N ILE A 57 11.88 1.22 -4.34
CA ILE A 57 13.24 1.53 -3.89
C ILE A 57 14.06 0.23 -3.77
N ALA A 58 13.52 -0.78 -3.10
CA ALA A 58 14.19 -2.08 -2.96
C ALA A 58 14.46 -2.74 -4.32
N TYR A 59 13.47 -2.74 -5.21
CA TYR A 59 13.56 -3.34 -6.54
C TYR A 59 14.62 -2.66 -7.42
N ILE A 60 14.64 -1.33 -7.46
CA ILE A 60 15.65 -0.60 -8.24
C ILE A 60 17.05 -0.88 -7.68
N ARG A 61 17.22 -0.87 -6.35
CA ARG A 61 18.53 -1.13 -5.73
C ARG A 61 19.01 -2.57 -5.94
N HIS A 62 18.12 -3.53 -5.84
CA HIS A 62 18.38 -4.93 -6.19
C HIS A 62 18.82 -5.07 -7.65
N THR A 63 18.06 -4.49 -8.60
CA THR A 63 18.38 -4.61 -10.04
C THR A 63 19.68 -3.89 -10.44
N VAL A 64 20.08 -2.83 -9.71
CA VAL A 64 21.39 -2.19 -9.88
C VAL A 64 22.54 -3.10 -9.44
N ASN A 65 22.35 -3.87 -8.37
CA ASN A 65 23.35 -4.81 -7.85
C ASN A 65 22.70 -6.07 -7.27
N THR A 66 22.50 -7.09 -8.11
CA THR A 66 21.90 -8.39 -7.72
C THR A 66 22.84 -9.30 -6.91
N LYS A 67 23.91 -8.75 -6.35
CA LYS A 67 24.80 -9.42 -5.38
C LYS A 67 24.73 -8.75 -4.01
N ASP A 68 23.88 -7.73 -3.87
CA ASP A 68 23.63 -7.08 -2.60
C ASP A 68 22.63 -7.93 -1.80
N GLU A 69 23.16 -8.76 -0.89
CA GLU A 69 22.37 -9.66 -0.07
C GLU A 69 21.28 -8.95 0.75
N PHE A 70 21.44 -7.66 1.05
CA PHE A 70 20.40 -6.90 1.75
C PHE A 70 19.18 -6.76 0.86
N TYR A 71 19.34 -6.23 -0.36
CA TYR A 71 18.22 -6.02 -1.27
C TYR A 71 17.68 -7.33 -1.87
N ASP A 72 18.49 -8.39 -1.96
CA ASP A 72 17.99 -9.74 -2.27
C ASP A 72 16.93 -10.17 -1.25
N ARG A 73 17.22 -10.04 0.06
CA ARG A 73 16.28 -10.39 1.15
C ARG A 73 15.08 -9.46 1.21
N GLU A 74 15.22 -8.18 0.84
CA GLU A 74 14.07 -7.28 0.73
C GLU A 74 13.12 -7.73 -0.38
N ILE A 75 13.64 -8.18 -1.53
CA ILE A 75 12.80 -8.70 -2.61
C ILE A 75 12.13 -10.02 -2.23
N GLU A 76 12.82 -10.91 -1.52
CA GLU A 76 12.18 -12.10 -0.94
C GLU A 76 11.03 -11.72 0.00
N PHE A 77 11.26 -10.77 0.92
CA PHE A 77 10.21 -10.25 1.80
C PHE A 77 9.01 -9.71 1.01
N PHE A 78 9.23 -8.90 -0.03
CA PHE A 78 8.12 -8.39 -0.85
C PHE A 78 7.42 -9.50 -1.62
N ASN A 79 8.14 -10.47 -2.19
CA ASN A 79 7.54 -11.59 -2.92
C ASN A 79 6.64 -12.45 -2.02
N GLU A 80 7.07 -12.71 -0.79
CA GLU A 80 6.28 -13.48 0.18
C GLU A 80 5.01 -12.74 0.61
N ASN A 81 5.06 -11.41 0.69
CA ASN A 81 3.99 -10.61 1.29
C ASN A 81 3.12 -9.85 0.27
N MET A 82 3.51 -9.80 -1.00
CA MET A 82 2.71 -9.20 -2.07
C MET A 82 1.31 -9.81 -2.18
N PRO A 83 1.12 -11.15 -2.10
CA PRO A 83 -0.23 -11.72 -2.16
C PRO A 83 -1.14 -11.26 -1.01
N VAL A 84 -0.57 -11.06 0.18
CA VAL A 84 -1.31 -10.53 1.34
C VAL A 84 -1.71 -9.08 1.10
N TYR A 85 -0.79 -8.26 0.57
CA TYR A 85 -1.10 -6.90 0.18
C TYR A 85 -2.20 -6.85 -0.90
N GLU A 86 -2.10 -7.66 -1.95
CA GLU A 86 -3.09 -7.75 -3.03
C GLU A 86 -4.47 -8.15 -2.50
N GLU A 87 -4.54 -9.12 -1.58
CA GLU A 87 -5.80 -9.52 -0.94
C GLU A 87 -6.45 -8.36 -0.19
N LEU A 88 -5.67 -7.55 0.53
CA LEU A 88 -6.18 -6.35 1.17
C LEU A 88 -6.78 -5.43 0.11
N ILE A 89 -6.01 -5.04 -0.91
CA ILE A 89 -6.48 -4.12 -1.96
C ILE A 89 -7.77 -4.59 -2.62
N ASP A 90 -7.88 -5.89 -2.92
CA ASP A 90 -9.08 -6.48 -3.48
C ASP A 90 -10.29 -6.32 -2.56
N ARG A 91 -10.15 -6.54 -1.26
CA ARG A 91 -11.25 -6.33 -0.29
C ARG A 91 -11.76 -4.88 -0.31
N PHE A 92 -10.87 -3.88 -0.35
CA PHE A 92 -11.29 -2.48 -0.42
C PHE A 92 -11.92 -2.13 -1.77
N ASN A 93 -11.37 -2.62 -2.88
CA ASN A 93 -11.97 -2.44 -4.20
C ASN A 93 -13.40 -3.01 -4.24
N GLN A 94 -13.63 -4.19 -3.65
CA GLN A 94 -14.97 -4.77 -3.54
C GLN A 94 -15.91 -3.90 -2.69
N ALA A 95 -15.42 -3.25 -1.63
CA ALA A 95 -16.23 -2.33 -0.84
C ALA A 95 -16.60 -1.07 -1.65
N VAL A 96 -15.65 -0.47 -2.36
CA VAL A 96 -15.89 0.67 -3.27
C VAL A 96 -16.94 0.32 -4.33
N LEU A 97 -16.83 -0.87 -4.95
CA LEU A 97 -17.77 -1.32 -5.97
C LEU A 97 -19.21 -1.50 -5.45
N LYS A 98 -19.36 -1.79 -4.16
CA LYS A 98 -20.64 -2.00 -3.46
C LYS A 98 -21.19 -0.74 -2.79
N SER A 99 -20.47 0.38 -2.83
CA SER A 99 -20.92 1.61 -2.19
C SER A 99 -22.19 2.17 -2.83
N ASP A 100 -23.14 2.57 -2.00
CA ASP A 100 -24.33 3.33 -2.42
C ASP A 100 -23.98 4.73 -2.92
N PHE A 101 -22.83 5.29 -2.51
CA PHE A 101 -22.34 6.60 -2.92
C PHE A 101 -21.45 6.56 -4.18
N LYS A 102 -21.43 5.44 -4.91
CA LYS A 102 -20.62 5.27 -6.13
C LYS A 102 -20.70 6.40 -7.17
N PRO A 103 -21.81 7.14 -7.36
CA PRO A 103 -21.84 8.30 -8.26
C PRO A 103 -21.02 9.51 -7.78
N GLU A 104 -20.68 9.57 -6.49
CA GLU A 104 -20.03 10.70 -5.82
C GLU A 104 -18.52 10.47 -5.59
N ILE A 105 -18.06 9.23 -5.68
CA ILE A 105 -16.67 8.78 -5.46
C ILE A 105 -16.00 8.32 -6.76
#